data_AF-A0A914FI56-F1
#
_entry.id   AF-A0A914FI56-F1
#
_cell.length_a   1.000
_cell.length_b   1.000
_cell.length_c   1.000
_cell.angle_alpha   90.00
_cell.angle_beta   90.00
_cell.angle_gamma   90.00
#
_symmetry.space_group_name_H-M   'P 1'
#
loop_
_entity.id
_entity.type
_entity.pdbx_description
1 polymer ?
#
loop_
_entity_poly.entity_id
_entity_poly.type
_entity_poly.pdbx_seq_one_letter_code
_entity_poly.pdbx_strand_id
1 'polypeptide(L)' 'MGIVEQSPVLFNLTVRKNIAYGIDNVSEEEIIKAAKLAKIHEFVQSLPQNYETIVGQR' A
#
# COMPACT_ATOMS: atom_id res chain seq x y z
N MET A 1 0.44 -14.40 -11.59
CA MET A 1 1.78 -14.60 -10.97
C MET A 1 2.12 -13.31 -10.24
N GLY A 2 2.35 -13.35 -8.93
CA GLY A 2 2.86 -12.18 -8.19
C GLY A 2 4.38 -12.24 -8.14
N ILE A 3 5.05 -11.21 -8.63
CA ILE A 3 6.51 -11.10 -8.55
C ILE A 3 6.84 -10.30 -7.29
N VAL A 4 7.75 -10.81 -6.46
CA VAL A 4 8.28 -10.09 -5.30
C VAL A 4 9.70 -9.67 -5.63
N GLU A 5 9.95 -8.37 -5.72
CA GLU A 5 11.30 -7.83 -5.93
C GLU A 5 12.09 -7.84 -4.62
N GLN A 6 13.39 -8.16 -4.70
CA GLN A 6 14.32 -8.19 -3.56
C GLN A 6 14.56 -6.80 -2.92
N SER A 7 14.17 -5.73 -3.61
CA SER A 7 14.09 -4.36 -3.09
C SER A 7 12.79 -3.74 -3.58
N PRO A 8 11.71 -3.78 -2.78
CA PRO A 8 10.42 -3.27 -3.22
C PRO A 8 10.53 -1.76 -3.49
N VAL A 9 10.24 -1.36 -4.73
CA VAL A 9 10.16 0.06 -5.10
C VAL A 9 8.84 0.61 -4.59
N LEU A 10 8.93 1.58 -3.69
CA LEU A 10 7.78 2.41 -3.33
C LEU A 10 7.70 3.57 -4.32
N PHE A 11 6.59 3.62 -5.07
CA PHE A 11 6.30 4.77 -5.93
C PHE A 11 5.96 5.98 -5.06
N ASN A 12 6.36 7.18 -5.50
CA ASN A 12 6.03 8.46 -4.86
C ASN A 12 4.51 8.77 -4.95
N LEU A 13 3.74 7.99 -4.21
CA LEU A 13 2.28 7.91 -4.18
C LEU A 13 1.84 7.61 -2.73
N THR A 14 0.55 7.76 -2.45
CA THR A 14 -0.04 7.33 -1.17
C THR A 14 0.16 5.82 -0.94
N VAL A 15 0.19 5.37 0.31
CA VAL A 15 0.14 3.93 0.65
C VAL A 15 -1.02 3.22 -0.05
N ARG A 16 -2.22 3.84 -0.09
CA ARG A 16 -3.39 3.31 -0.80
C ARG A 16 -3.07 2.94 -2.25
N LYS A 17 -2.54 3.90 -3.00
CA LYS A 17 -2.17 3.75 -4.42
C LYS A 17 -1.03 2.76 -4.64
N ASN A 18 -0.09 2.64 -3.71
CA ASN A 18 0.94 1.61 -3.77
C ASN A 18 0.35 0.21 -3.60
N ILE A 19 -0.60 0.01 -2.69
CA ILE A 19 -1.28 -1.29 -2.49
C ILE A 19 -2.14 -1.66 -3.70
N ALA A 20 -2.87 -0.69 -4.27
CA ALA A 20 -3.71 -0.89 -5.45
C ALA A 20 -2.93 -0.83 -6.77
N TYR A 21 -1.59 -0.75 -6.73
CA TYR A 21 -0.79 -0.57 -7.93
C TYR A 21 -1.00 -1.71 -8.93
N GLY A 22 -1.31 -1.37 -10.18
CA GLY A 22 -1.57 -2.34 -11.26
C GLY A 22 -2.97 -2.94 -11.27
N ILE A 23 -3.90 -2.47 -10.43
CA ILE A 23 -5.30 -2.89 -10.41
C ILE A 23 -6.21 -1.66 -10.43
N ASP A 24 -7.14 -1.60 -11.38
CA ASP A 24 -8.12 -0.53 -11.47
C ASP A 24 -9.35 -0.80 -10.57
N ASN A 25 -10.00 0.28 -10.10
CA ASN A 25 -11.26 0.23 -9.34
C ASN A 25 -11.24 -0.64 -8.06
N VAL A 26 -10.10 -0.72 -7.38
CA VAL A 26 -10.01 -1.45 -6.09
C VAL A 26 -10.80 -0.74 -5.00
N SER A 27 -11.66 -1.49 -4.30
CA SER A 27 -12.42 -0.97 -3.17
C SER A 27 -11.56 -0.74 -1.93
N GLU A 28 -11.97 0.16 -1.05
CA GLU A 28 -11.24 0.43 0.20
C GLU A 28 -11.16 -0.81 1.10
N GLU A 29 -12.21 -1.63 1.14
CA GLU A 29 -12.21 -2.90 1.90
C GLU A 29 -11.14 -3.87 1.40
N GLU A 30 -10.95 -3.99 0.09
CA GLU A 30 -9.93 -4.86 -0.50
C GLU A 30 -8.52 -4.37 -0.17
N ILE A 31 -8.30 -3.04 -0.17
CA ILE A 31 -7.02 -2.44 0.22
C ILE A 31 -6.72 -2.74 1.70
N ILE A 32 -7.71 -2.57 2.58
CA ILE A 32 -7.56 -2.87 4.00
C ILE A 32 -7.30 -4.37 4.21
N LYS A 33 -8.02 -5.23 3.48
CA LYS A 33 -7.84 -6.68 3.53
C LYS A 33 -6.43 -7.07 3.10
N ALA A 34 -5.93 -6.51 1.99
CA ALA A 34 -4.56 -6.73 1.53
C ALA A 34 -3.52 -6.27 2.55
N ALA A 35 -3.69 -5.08 3.14
CA ALA A 35 -2.81 -4.55 4.18
C ALA A 35 -2.80 -5.42 5.44
N LYS A 36 -3.95 -5.98 5.84
CA LYS A 36 -4.05 -6.93 6.97
C LYS A 36 -3.35 -8.26 6.66
N LEU A 37 -3.55 -8.81 5.47
CA LEU A 37 -2.88 -10.04 5.03
C LEU A 37 -1.35 -9.86 4.98
N ALA A 38 -0.88 -8.69 4.56
CA ALA A 38 0.53 -8.31 4.56
C ALA A 38 1.06 -7.90 5.95
N LYS A 39 0.22 -7.89 7.00
CA LYS A 39 0.55 -7.47 8.38
C LYS A 39 1.08 -6.04 8.51
N ILE A 40 0.71 -5.15 7.58
CA ILE A 40 1.09 -3.74 7.61
C ILE A 40 -0.04 -2.82 8.07
N HIS A 41 -1.26 -3.34 8.25
CA HIS A 41 -2.42 -2.52 8.59
C HIS A 41 -2.22 -1.61 9.81
N GLU A 42 -1.78 -2.18 10.93
CA GLU A 42 -1.53 -1.45 12.18
C GLU A 42 -0.43 -0.40 12.01
N PHE A 43 0.63 -0.73 11.26
CA PHE A 43 1.67 0.22 10.93
C PHE A 43 1.12 1.38 10.11
N VAL A 44 0.34 1.10 9.06
CA VAL A 44 -0.27 2.14 8.23
C VAL A 44 -1.22 3.01 9.05
N GLN A 45 -2.01 2.44 9.97
CA GLN A 45 -2.86 3.21 10.89
C GLN A 45 -2.08 4.06 11.90
N SER A 46 -0.81 3.75 12.17
CA SER A 46 0.02 4.57 13.05
C SER A 46 0.60 5.82 12.36
N LEU A 47 0.50 5.91 11.04
CA LEU A 47 1.02 7.04 10.27
C LEU A 47 0.09 8.26 10.40
N PRO A 48 0.62 9.51 10.37
CA PRO A 48 -0.19 10.72 10.58
C PRO A 48 -1.38 10.88 9.62
N GLN A 49 -1.30 10.31 8.41
CA GLN A 49 -2.33 10.37 7.38
C GLN A 49 -2.88 8.99 6.99
N ASN A 50 -2.59 7.95 7.79
CA ASN A 50 -3.00 6.58 7.52
C ASN A 50 -2.65 6.13 6.08
N TYR A 51 -3.64 5.62 5.33
CA TYR A 51 -3.49 5.19 3.94
C TYR A 51 -3.21 6.33 2.94
N GLU A 52 -3.47 7.58 3.32
CA GLU A 52 -3.15 8.76 2.51
C GLU A 52 -1.70 9.21 2.65
N THR A 53 -0.95 8.61 3.58
CA THR A 53 0.47 8.92 3.74
C THR A 53 1.20 8.67 2.42
N ILE A 54 1.89 9.70 1.92
CA ILE A 54 2.74 9.58 0.74
C ILE A 54 4.02 8.86 1.15
N VAL A 55 4.38 7.83 0.40
CA VAL A 55 5.59 7.01 0.59
C VAL A 55 6.39 6.95 -0.71
N GLY A 56 7.62 6.45 -0.64
CA GLY A 56 8.55 6.40 -1.77
C GLY A 56 9.63 7.47 -1.69
N GLN A 57 10.78 7.19 -2.30
CA GLN A 57 11.84 8.19 -2.49
C GLN A 57 11.58 8.93 -3.82
N ARG A 58 12.08 10.17 -3.89
CA ARG A 58 12.16 10.89 -5.16
C ARG A 58 13.22 10.26 -6.06
#